data_AF-A0A412G0E3-F1
#
_entry.id   AF-A0A412G0E3-F1
#
_cell.length_a   1.000
_cell.length_b   1.000
_cell.length_c   1.000
_cell.angle_alpha   90.00
_cell.angle_beta   90.00
_cell.angle_gamma   90.00
#
_symmetry.space_group_name_H-M   'P 1'
#
loop_
_entity.id
_entity.type
_entity.pdbx_description
1 polymer ?
#
loop_
_entity_poly.entity_id
_entity_poly.type
_entity_poly.pdbx_seq_one_letter_code
_entity_poly.pdbx_strand_id
1 'polypeptide(L)'
;MKNVYLLVYIIMFVGCTSSSDNVVKPNLLVIMADSLSYIDIGVYGQESVSATPNIDRLAQEGVCFTNGYSISSNSASGQYALMTGRCPWKETGGEEMITLPEMMKKVGYKTAAIGTWHSKVEQIPGETARRMGFGYSGSEADIGLSDYSIYEAVDFISRQKKEPFFLYYGLGGETVSSIHEEIDKYIGKLLSCLSDREMLDNTLIVFSSYRSSVDENNHVPFFVYWKGKISPVVSDALVSPLDLIASLGKLVGVSMPEGLDSHEYVNAFMGKSLEARDELVLEVQGEIRKVYANRNDRS
;
A
#
# COMPACT_ATOMS: atom_id res chain seq x y z
N MET A 1 29.10 -72.38 -31.55
CA MET A 1 28.03 -71.99 -30.59
C MET A 1 28.32 -70.57 -30.12
N LYS A 2 27.32 -69.70 -30.30
CA LYS A 2 27.09 -68.32 -29.82
C LYS A 2 28.15 -67.69 -28.88
N ASN A 3 28.75 -66.58 -29.31
CA ASN A 3 29.19 -65.50 -28.43
C ASN A 3 28.38 -64.24 -28.79
N VAL A 4 27.41 -63.91 -27.94
CA VAL A 4 26.58 -62.71 -28.03
C VAL A 4 27.16 -61.68 -27.06
N TYR A 5 27.74 -60.60 -27.57
CA TYR A 5 28.08 -59.44 -26.78
C TYR A 5 26.90 -58.46 -26.84
N LEU A 6 26.15 -58.37 -25.75
CA LEU A 6 25.05 -57.41 -25.57
C LEU A 6 25.66 -56.08 -25.09
N LEU A 7 25.77 -55.11 -26.00
CA LEU A 7 26.16 -53.75 -25.67
C LEU A 7 24.92 -53.00 -25.14
N VAL A 8 24.86 -52.77 -23.82
CA VAL A 8 23.79 -51.96 -23.21
C VAL A 8 24.19 -50.50 -23.28
N TYR A 9 23.51 -49.73 -24.15
CA TYR A 9 23.60 -48.27 -24.17
C TYR A 9 22.85 -47.71 -22.96
N ILE A 10 23.57 -47.26 -21.93
CA ILE A 10 23.01 -46.50 -20.82
C ILE A 10 22.76 -45.08 -21.34
N ILE A 11 21.50 -44.76 -21.65
CA ILE A 11 21.07 -43.38 -21.87
C ILE A 11 20.99 -42.73 -20.50
N MET A 12 22.00 -41.91 -20.16
CA MET A 12 21.90 -40.99 -19.02
C MET A 12 20.85 -39.94 -19.34
N PHE A 13 19.66 -40.08 -18.74
CA PHE A 13 18.70 -38.99 -18.62
C PHE A 13 19.35 -37.92 -17.72
N VAL A 14 19.95 -36.90 -18.34
CA VAL A 14 20.28 -35.65 -17.65
C VAL A 14 18.94 -35.01 -17.30
N GLY A 15 18.47 -35.28 -16.08
CA GLY A 15 17.32 -34.60 -15.51
C GLY A 15 17.62 -33.12 -15.48
N CYS A 16 17.01 -32.37 -16.38
CA CYS A 16 16.98 -30.92 -16.33
C CYS A 16 16.16 -30.56 -15.08
N THR A 17 16.84 -30.38 -13.94
CA THR A 17 16.22 -29.80 -12.76
C THR A 17 15.88 -28.36 -13.14
N SER A 18 14.64 -28.12 -13.51
CA SER A 18 14.08 -26.77 -13.53
C SER A 18 14.31 -26.19 -12.14
N SER A 19 15.27 -25.28 -12.00
CA SER A 19 15.31 -24.38 -10.86
C SER A 19 13.95 -23.71 -10.83
N SER A 20 13.11 -24.07 -9.86
CA SER A 20 11.98 -23.23 -9.51
C SER A 20 12.62 -21.89 -9.17
N ASP A 21 12.53 -20.92 -10.07
CA ASP A 21 12.77 -19.53 -9.71
C ASP A 21 11.86 -19.29 -8.52
N ASN A 22 12.45 -19.25 -7.33
CA ASN A 22 11.74 -18.88 -6.12
C ASN A 22 11.31 -17.45 -6.40
N VAL A 23 10.06 -17.28 -6.82
CA VAL A 23 9.48 -15.96 -7.04
C VAL A 23 9.52 -15.29 -5.67
N VAL A 24 10.52 -14.43 -5.48
CA VAL A 24 10.73 -13.73 -4.22
C VAL A 24 9.58 -12.76 -4.07
N LYS A 25 8.75 -13.00 -3.06
CA LYS A 25 7.65 -12.10 -2.71
C LYS A 25 8.22 -10.75 -2.25
N PRO A 26 7.68 -9.63 -2.72
CA PRO A 26 8.13 -8.33 -2.26
C PRO A 26 7.69 -8.07 -0.83
N ASN A 27 8.44 -7.23 -0.12
CA ASN A 27 7.88 -6.58 1.05
C ASN A 27 6.90 -5.49 0.60
N LEU A 28 5.85 -5.29 1.38
CA LEU A 28 4.83 -4.29 1.13
C LEU A 28 4.85 -3.30 2.29
N LEU A 29 5.15 -2.04 1.99
CA LEU A 29 5.09 -0.93 2.94
C LEU A 29 4.00 0.04 2.46
N VAL A 30 2.90 0.11 3.19
CA VAL A 30 1.78 1.02 2.92
C VAL A 30 1.80 2.11 3.99
N ILE A 31 2.19 3.31 3.59
CA ILE A 31 2.28 4.49 4.43
C ILE A 31 1.03 5.32 4.20
N MET A 32 0.27 5.56 5.26
CA MET A 32 -1.02 6.23 5.18
C MET A 32 -1.08 7.39 6.16
N ALA A 33 -1.17 8.60 5.62
CA ALA A 33 -1.35 9.82 6.39
C ALA A 33 -2.82 10.03 6.79
N ASP A 34 -3.06 10.72 7.90
CA ASP A 34 -4.36 11.28 8.24
C ASP A 34 -4.39 12.76 7.87
N SER A 35 -5.41 13.20 7.14
CA SER A 35 -5.61 14.62 6.84
C SER A 35 -4.44 15.25 6.07
N LEU A 36 -3.97 14.58 5.01
CA LEU A 36 -3.01 15.12 4.08
C LEU A 36 -3.65 15.24 2.68
N SER A 37 -3.71 16.46 2.17
CA SER A 37 -4.28 16.77 0.86
C SER A 37 -3.27 16.61 -0.26
N TYR A 38 -3.77 16.44 -1.48
CA TYR A 38 -2.96 16.48 -2.70
C TYR A 38 -2.03 17.70 -2.74
N ILE A 39 -2.54 18.86 -2.32
CA ILE A 39 -1.81 20.12 -2.33
C ILE A 39 -0.77 20.26 -1.21
N ASP A 40 -0.78 19.36 -0.22
CA ASP A 40 0.11 19.43 0.94
C ASP A 40 1.50 18.81 0.67
N ILE A 41 1.73 18.24 -0.52
CA ILE A 41 3.02 17.65 -0.92
C ILE A 41 3.66 18.45 -2.05
N GLY A 42 4.93 18.83 -1.86
CA GLY A 42 5.67 19.72 -2.78
C GLY A 42 5.72 19.23 -4.22
N VAL A 43 5.80 17.91 -4.45
CA VAL A 43 5.79 17.30 -5.80
C VAL A 43 4.57 17.68 -6.65
N TYR A 44 3.45 18.06 -6.03
CA TYR A 44 2.23 18.44 -6.71
C TYR A 44 2.14 19.95 -7.01
N GLY A 45 3.23 20.71 -6.78
CA GLY A 45 3.41 22.05 -7.33
C GLY A 45 3.05 23.20 -6.37
N GLN A 46 3.01 22.97 -5.06
CA GLN A 46 2.85 24.05 -4.08
C GLN A 46 4.21 24.56 -3.58
N GLU A 47 4.59 25.76 -4.02
CA GLU A 47 5.85 26.42 -3.61
C GLU A 47 5.91 26.75 -2.10
N SER A 48 4.77 26.81 -1.42
CA SER A 48 4.66 27.12 0.01
C SER A 48 4.85 25.92 0.94
N VAL A 49 4.95 24.70 0.40
CA VAL A 49 5.15 23.48 1.21
C VAL A 49 6.64 23.35 1.56
N SER A 50 6.96 23.05 2.83
CA SER A 50 8.32 22.75 3.26
C SER A 50 8.95 21.67 2.38
N ALA A 51 10.25 21.77 2.12
CA ALA A 51 10.96 20.75 1.34
C ALA A 51 10.86 19.37 2.02
N THR A 52 10.35 18.38 1.29
CA THR A 52 10.18 17.00 1.76
C THR A 52 11.01 16.05 0.89
N PRO A 53 12.34 16.06 0.98
CA PRO A 53 13.22 15.37 0.04
C PRO A 53 13.01 13.86 -0.04
N ASN A 54 12.59 13.19 1.03
CA ASN A 54 12.32 11.76 1.00
C ASN A 54 10.97 11.44 0.34
N ILE A 55 9.92 12.20 0.66
CA ILE A 55 8.60 12.10 0.02
C ILE A 55 8.71 12.42 -1.46
N ASP A 56 9.34 13.55 -1.79
CA ASP A 56 9.53 14.02 -3.15
C ASP A 56 10.32 12.99 -3.97
N ARG A 57 11.36 12.38 -3.38
CA ARG A 57 12.11 11.30 -4.03
C ARG A 57 11.23 10.08 -4.32
N LEU A 58 10.40 9.64 -3.37
CA LEU A 58 9.50 8.49 -3.61
C LEU A 58 8.51 8.78 -4.74
N ALA A 59 7.95 9.99 -4.78
CA ALA A 59 7.03 10.39 -5.83
C ALA A 59 7.73 10.54 -7.20
N GLN A 60 8.89 11.20 -7.24
CA GLN A 60 9.64 11.47 -8.47
C GLN A 60 10.30 10.22 -9.06
N GLU A 61 10.75 9.28 -8.23
CA GLU A 61 11.37 8.04 -8.69
C GLU A 61 10.36 6.89 -8.92
N GLY A 62 9.08 7.13 -8.59
CA GLY A 62 8.01 6.15 -8.67
C GLY A 62 6.93 6.49 -9.71
N VAL A 63 5.73 5.99 -9.48
CA VAL A 63 4.50 6.43 -10.15
C VAL A 63 3.85 7.49 -9.28
N CYS A 64 3.82 8.73 -9.74
CA CYS A 64 3.14 9.84 -9.08
C CYS A 64 1.78 10.05 -9.72
N PHE A 65 0.68 9.80 -9.00
CA PHE A 65 -0.67 9.98 -9.53
C PHE A 65 -1.17 11.39 -9.24
N THR A 66 -1.71 12.06 -10.25
CA THR A 66 -2.31 13.39 -10.09
C THR A 66 -3.78 13.32 -9.67
N ASN A 67 -4.45 12.18 -9.89
CA ASN A 67 -5.88 11.96 -9.59
C ASN A 67 -6.08 10.85 -8.54
N GLY A 68 -5.53 11.06 -7.34
CA GLY A 68 -5.71 10.17 -6.19
C GLY A 68 -6.84 10.61 -5.27
N TYR A 69 -7.80 9.73 -4.96
CA TYR A 69 -8.95 10.09 -4.13
C TYR A 69 -9.23 9.05 -3.06
N SER A 70 -9.43 9.48 -1.82
CA SER A 70 -9.95 8.61 -0.77
C SER A 70 -11.49 8.63 -0.80
N ILE A 71 -12.11 7.49 -0.52
CA ILE A 71 -13.56 7.33 -0.69
C ILE A 71 -14.41 7.91 0.43
N SER A 72 -13.82 8.35 1.54
CA SER A 72 -14.56 8.99 2.63
C SER A 72 -13.77 10.12 3.27
N SER A 73 -14.45 11.22 3.59
CA SER A 73 -13.88 12.32 4.39
C SER A 73 -13.69 11.98 5.87
N ASN A 74 -14.04 10.76 6.30
CA ASN A 74 -13.81 10.25 7.65
C ASN A 74 -12.66 9.22 7.63
N SER A 75 -11.65 9.41 8.49
CA SER A 75 -10.43 8.58 8.49
C SER A 75 -10.69 7.11 8.81
N ALA A 76 -11.62 6.80 9.72
CA ALA A 76 -12.00 5.41 10.03
C ALA A 76 -12.72 4.72 8.86
N SER A 77 -13.57 5.47 8.15
CA SER A 77 -14.22 5.00 6.92
C SER A 77 -13.23 4.80 5.77
N GLY A 78 -12.28 5.72 5.57
CA GLY A 78 -11.20 5.57 4.59
C GLY A 78 -10.29 4.38 4.89
N GLN A 79 -9.92 4.18 6.15
CA GLN A 79 -9.14 3.02 6.59
C GLN A 79 -9.91 1.70 6.42
N TYR A 80 -11.20 1.68 6.78
CA TYR A 80 -12.05 0.52 6.53
C TYR A 80 -12.07 0.15 5.05
N ALA A 81 -12.22 1.14 4.16
CA ALA A 81 -12.24 0.92 2.72
C ALA A 81 -10.93 0.32 2.20
N LEU A 82 -9.80 0.86 2.64
CA LEU A 82 -8.46 0.34 2.34
C LEU A 82 -8.31 -1.13 2.77
N MET A 83 -8.75 -1.46 4.00
CA MET A 83 -8.53 -2.77 4.58
C MET A 83 -9.47 -3.84 4.00
N THR A 84 -10.64 -3.46 3.52
CA THR A 84 -11.71 -4.41 3.18
C THR A 84 -12.06 -4.42 1.70
N GLY A 85 -11.66 -3.37 0.95
CA GLY A 85 -12.06 -3.18 -0.43
C GLY A 85 -13.54 -2.85 -0.62
N ARG A 86 -14.23 -2.43 0.44
CA ARG A 86 -15.67 -2.14 0.43
C ARG A 86 -15.94 -0.70 0.83
N CYS A 87 -16.93 -0.10 0.18
CA CYS A 87 -17.45 1.19 0.54
C CYS A 87 -18.18 1.12 1.90
N PRO A 88 -17.86 2.00 2.87
CA PRO A 88 -18.47 2.01 4.21
C PRO A 88 -20.00 2.05 4.22
N TRP A 89 -20.62 2.72 3.25
CA TRP A 89 -22.08 2.86 3.14
C TRP A 89 -22.78 1.66 2.50
N LYS A 90 -22.03 0.69 1.98
CA LYS A 90 -22.55 -0.57 1.43
C LYS A 90 -22.40 -1.74 2.42
N GLU A 91 -21.98 -1.46 3.66
CA GLU A 91 -21.79 -2.48 4.69
C GLU A 91 -23.12 -3.18 5.00
N THR A 92 -23.28 -4.40 4.49
CA THR A 92 -24.36 -5.32 4.84
C THR A 92 -23.89 -6.14 6.04
N GLY A 93 -24.51 -5.94 7.20
CA GLY A 93 -24.16 -6.72 8.39
C GLY A 93 -24.28 -8.23 8.13
N GLY A 94 -23.31 -9.02 8.61
CA GLY A 94 -23.37 -10.48 8.62
C GLY A 94 -22.57 -11.21 7.53
N GLU A 95 -21.88 -10.51 6.62
CA GLU A 95 -20.96 -11.15 5.67
C GLU A 95 -19.56 -11.35 6.28
N GLU A 96 -18.97 -12.52 6.05
CA GLU A 96 -17.57 -12.78 6.41
C GLU A 96 -16.66 -11.88 5.57
N MET A 97 -15.97 -10.97 6.24
CA MET A 97 -15.20 -9.90 5.61
C MET A 97 -13.72 -10.28 5.60
N ILE A 98 -13.20 -10.61 4.42
CA ILE A 98 -11.77 -10.82 4.24
C ILE A 98 -11.06 -9.47 4.14
N THR A 99 -10.01 -9.29 4.93
CA THR A 99 -9.21 -8.05 4.91
C THR A 99 -7.87 -8.23 4.21
N LEU A 100 -7.27 -7.11 3.80
CA LEU A 100 -5.92 -7.03 3.24
C LEU A 100 -4.86 -7.74 4.10
N PRO A 101 -4.68 -7.44 5.40
CA PRO A 101 -3.71 -8.17 6.22
C PRO A 101 -4.02 -9.67 6.35
N GLU A 102 -5.28 -10.10 6.39
CA GLU A 102 -5.61 -11.53 6.37
C GLU A 102 -5.20 -12.20 5.07
N MET A 103 -5.43 -11.54 3.93
CA MET A 103 -4.98 -12.00 2.62
C MET A 103 -3.47 -12.15 2.56
N MET A 104 -2.72 -11.15 3.05
CA MET A 104 -1.26 -11.19 3.08
C MET A 104 -0.76 -12.32 3.99
N LYS A 105 -1.37 -12.49 5.17
CA LYS A 105 -1.03 -13.57 6.11
C LYS A 105 -1.27 -14.96 5.51
N LYS A 106 -2.37 -15.16 4.76
CA LYS A 106 -2.67 -16.42 4.06
C LYS A 106 -1.57 -16.84 3.09
N VAL A 107 -0.86 -15.88 2.48
CA VAL A 107 0.28 -16.16 1.60
C VAL A 107 1.65 -15.97 2.27
N GLY A 108 1.69 -16.01 3.61
CA GLY A 108 2.93 -16.13 4.37
C GLY A 108 3.63 -14.83 4.74
N TYR A 109 2.95 -13.68 4.61
CA TYR A 109 3.51 -12.40 5.06
C TYR A 109 3.47 -12.28 6.59
N LYS A 110 4.52 -11.69 7.17
CA LYS A 110 4.44 -11.10 8.52
C LYS A 110 3.70 -9.77 8.40
N THR A 111 2.58 -9.63 9.11
CA THR A 111 1.74 -8.42 9.01
C THR A 111 1.85 -7.57 10.27
N ALA A 112 2.06 -6.27 10.10
CA ALA A 112 2.09 -5.31 11.19
C ALA A 112 1.33 -4.03 10.84
N ALA A 113 0.58 -3.50 11.81
CA ALA A 113 0.06 -2.14 11.80
C ALA A 113 0.77 -1.36 12.91
N ILE A 114 1.45 -0.26 12.55
CA ILE A 114 2.22 0.57 13.47
C ILE A 114 1.91 2.05 13.19
N GLY A 115 1.88 2.87 14.23
CA GLY A 115 1.48 4.28 14.13
C GLY A 115 -0.01 4.47 14.36
N THR A 116 -0.61 5.48 13.74
CA THR A 116 -2.02 5.81 13.96
C THR A 116 -2.95 4.82 13.28
N TRP A 117 -4.01 4.44 14.01
CA TRP A 117 -5.03 3.54 13.53
C TRP A 117 -6.42 4.09 13.89
N HIS A 118 -7.28 4.28 12.88
CA HIS A 118 -8.61 4.82 13.06
C HIS A 118 -9.64 3.68 13.18
N SER A 119 -10.24 3.53 14.36
CA SER A 119 -11.36 2.61 14.57
C SER A 119 -12.70 3.35 14.48
N LYS A 120 -13.70 2.76 13.82
CA LYS A 120 -15.10 3.23 13.88
C LYS A 120 -15.75 3.01 15.25
N VAL A 121 -15.16 2.14 16.08
CA VAL A 121 -15.68 1.76 17.40
C VAL A 121 -14.80 2.39 18.46
N GLU A 122 -15.39 2.94 19.53
CA GLU A 122 -14.75 3.30 20.80
C GLU A 122 -14.17 2.06 21.52
N GLN A 123 -13.31 1.31 20.84
CA GLN A 123 -12.54 0.19 21.35
C GLN A 123 -11.07 0.57 21.30
N ILE A 124 -10.28 -0.13 22.12
CA ILE A 124 -8.83 0.01 22.15
C ILE A 124 -8.30 -0.24 20.73
N PRO A 125 -7.78 0.80 20.05
CA PRO A 125 -7.42 0.71 18.64
C PRO A 125 -6.49 -0.47 18.27
N GLY A 126 -5.52 -0.82 19.13
CA GLY A 126 -4.64 -1.97 18.89
C GLY A 126 -5.33 -3.35 18.91
N GLU A 127 -6.47 -3.47 19.60
CA GLU A 127 -7.33 -4.65 19.50
C GLU A 127 -8.08 -4.67 18.16
N THR A 128 -8.43 -3.50 17.63
CA THR A 128 -9.16 -3.37 16.36
C THR A 128 -8.26 -3.69 15.15
N ALA A 129 -6.98 -3.32 15.17
CA ALA A 129 -6.03 -3.74 14.15
C ALA A 129 -5.82 -5.26 14.12
N ARG A 130 -5.72 -5.90 15.29
CA ARG A 130 -5.65 -7.37 15.39
C ARG A 130 -6.94 -8.04 14.91
N ARG A 131 -8.10 -7.43 15.20
CA ARG A 131 -9.39 -7.91 14.68
C ARG A 131 -9.50 -7.79 13.16
N MET A 132 -8.80 -6.83 12.55
CA MET A 132 -8.65 -6.76 11.10
C MET A 132 -7.63 -7.78 10.57
N GLY A 133 -6.96 -8.58 11.40
CA GLY A 133 -6.09 -9.68 10.97
C GLY A 133 -4.58 -9.39 10.96
N PHE A 134 -4.15 -8.23 11.46
CA PHE A 134 -2.73 -7.96 11.66
C PHE A 134 -2.12 -8.88 12.73
N GLY A 135 -0.95 -9.46 12.44
CA GLY A 135 -0.22 -10.33 13.35
C GLY A 135 0.48 -9.55 14.47
N TYR A 136 0.86 -8.31 14.17
CA TYR A 136 1.40 -7.35 15.13
C TYR A 136 0.61 -6.04 15.05
N SER A 137 0.31 -5.47 16.20
CA SER A 137 -0.20 -4.11 16.32
C SER A 137 0.72 -3.38 17.27
N GLY A 138 1.27 -2.26 16.82
CA GLY A 138 2.18 -1.44 17.61
C GLY A 138 1.48 -0.70 18.74
N SER A 139 2.28 0.02 19.54
CA SER A 139 1.72 0.89 20.59
C SER A 139 1.21 2.16 19.94
N GLU A 140 -0.08 2.44 20.08
CA GLU A 140 -0.68 3.58 19.40
C GLU A 140 -0.38 4.89 20.09
N ALA A 141 -0.10 5.91 19.27
CA ALA A 141 -0.07 7.28 19.70
C ALA A 141 -1.47 7.87 19.43
N ASP A 142 -2.36 7.77 20.42
CA ASP A 142 -3.70 8.39 20.39
C ASP A 142 -3.62 9.92 20.24
N ILE A 143 -2.43 10.52 20.38
CA ILE A 143 -2.21 11.97 20.37
C ILE A 143 -0.87 12.27 19.66
N GLY A 144 -0.91 12.40 18.33
CA GLY A 144 0.22 12.89 17.52
C GLY A 144 1.19 11.83 16.96
N LEU A 145 1.99 12.25 15.98
CA LEU A 145 3.11 11.46 15.45
C LEU A 145 4.16 11.30 16.57
N SER A 146 4.18 10.13 17.20
CA SER A 146 5.17 9.83 18.23
C SER A 146 6.43 9.25 17.60
N ASP A 147 7.59 9.78 18.00
CA ASP A 147 8.91 9.23 17.68
C ASP A 147 9.00 7.72 18.02
N TYR A 148 8.20 7.24 18.98
CA TYR A 148 8.13 5.82 19.33
C TYR A 148 7.67 4.95 18.16
N SER A 149 6.66 5.41 17.39
CA SER A 149 6.08 4.64 16.29
C SER A 149 7.11 4.35 15.19
N ILE A 150 7.98 5.32 14.89
CA ILE A 150 9.02 5.12 13.88
C ILE A 150 10.11 4.16 14.37
N TYR A 151 10.49 4.21 15.66
CA TYR A 151 11.44 3.23 16.21
C TYR A 151 10.85 1.82 16.20
N GLU A 152 9.56 1.68 16.50
CA GLU A 152 8.85 0.40 16.46
C GLU A 152 8.76 -0.15 15.02
N ALA A 153 8.47 0.69 14.03
CA ALA A 153 8.47 0.31 12.63
C ALA A 153 9.85 -0.14 12.14
N VAL A 154 10.91 0.60 12.51
CA VAL A 154 12.31 0.24 12.20
C VAL A 154 12.69 -1.08 12.87
N ASP A 155 12.31 -1.31 14.13
CA ASP A 155 12.56 -2.58 14.82
C ASP A 155 11.80 -3.74 14.17
N PHE A 156 10.54 -3.54 13.79
CA PHE A 156 9.76 -4.54 13.05
C PHE A 156 10.45 -4.95 11.75
N ILE A 157 10.86 -3.98 10.91
CA ILE A 157 11.60 -4.25 9.67
C ILE A 157 12.92 -4.96 9.99
N SER A 158 13.62 -4.54 11.04
CA SER A 158 14.93 -5.08 11.42
C SER A 158 14.92 -6.54 11.82
N ARG A 159 13.78 -7.05 12.29
CA ARG A 159 13.62 -8.45 12.68
C ARG A 159 13.33 -9.36 11.49
N GLN A 160 12.98 -8.80 10.34
CA GLN A 160 12.70 -9.58 9.13
C GLN A 160 14.01 -10.03 8.49
N LYS A 161 14.07 -11.30 8.08
CA LYS A 161 15.25 -11.89 7.44
C LYS A 161 14.96 -12.29 6.00
N LYS A 162 14.19 -13.37 5.83
CA LYS A 162 13.85 -13.95 4.52
C LYS A 162 12.34 -13.98 4.26
N GLU A 163 11.54 -13.75 5.29
CA GLU A 163 10.08 -13.76 5.20
C GLU A 163 9.62 -12.40 4.67
N PRO A 164 8.67 -12.36 3.70
CA PRO A 164 8.11 -11.10 3.25
C PRO A 164 7.26 -10.48 4.35
N PHE A 165 7.25 -9.16 4.44
CA PHE A 165 6.41 -8.44 5.39
C PHE A 165 5.41 -7.52 4.70
N PHE A 166 4.26 -7.31 5.36
CA PHE A 166 3.29 -6.28 5.04
C PHE A 166 3.21 -5.36 6.25
N LEU A 167 3.78 -4.18 6.10
CA LEU A 167 3.78 -3.14 7.11
C LEU A 167 2.82 -2.03 6.65
N TYR A 168 1.75 -1.88 7.42
CA TYR A 168 0.94 -0.67 7.41
C TYR A 168 1.53 0.32 8.41
N TYR A 169 1.88 1.50 7.94
CA TYR A 169 2.43 2.56 8.77
C TYR A 169 1.54 3.80 8.72
N GLY A 170 0.79 4.02 9.80
CA GLY A 170 -0.12 5.13 9.93
C GLY A 170 0.60 6.38 10.46
N LEU A 171 0.49 7.48 9.71
CA LEU A 171 1.01 8.80 10.09
C LEU A 171 -0.18 9.68 10.50
N GLY A 172 -0.50 9.75 11.79
CA GLY A 172 -1.62 10.56 12.28
C GLY A 172 -1.25 11.55 13.38
N GLY A 173 -2.21 12.41 13.71
CA GLY A 173 -2.06 13.54 14.64
C GLY A 173 -2.95 14.70 14.21
N GLU A 174 -3.27 15.62 15.13
CA GLU A 174 -4.23 16.73 14.87
C GLU A 174 -3.76 17.74 13.79
N THR A 175 -2.56 17.54 13.21
CA THR A 175 -1.84 18.54 12.42
C THR A 175 -0.87 17.92 11.39
N VAL A 176 -1.14 16.73 10.86
CA VAL A 176 -0.28 16.06 9.83
C VAL A 176 0.05 16.99 8.65
N SER A 177 -0.92 17.78 8.17
CA SER A 177 -0.74 18.81 7.15
C SER A 177 0.12 20.02 7.58
N SER A 178 0.71 20.00 8.77
CA SER A 178 1.62 21.05 9.26
C SER A 178 2.93 20.51 9.82
N ILE A 179 3.16 19.19 9.74
CA ILE A 179 4.38 18.52 10.21
C ILE A 179 5.07 17.72 9.10
N HIS A 180 5.03 18.25 7.87
CA HIS A 180 5.63 17.66 6.67
C HIS A 180 7.10 17.24 6.87
N GLU A 181 7.90 18.09 7.53
CA GLU A 181 9.33 17.81 7.80
C GLU A 181 9.53 16.60 8.72
N GLU A 182 8.65 16.40 9.69
CA GLU A 182 8.73 15.25 10.61
C GLU A 182 8.32 13.96 9.90
N ILE A 183 7.24 14.01 9.11
CA ILE A 183 6.81 12.89 8.27
C ILE A 183 7.92 12.48 7.31
N ASP A 184 8.53 13.46 6.63
CA ASP A 184 9.63 13.24 5.70
C ASP A 184 10.82 12.58 6.40
N LYS A 185 11.18 13.05 7.60
CA LYS A 185 12.23 12.45 8.44
C LYS A 185 11.91 11.00 8.80
N TYR A 186 10.66 10.67 9.12
CA TYR A 186 10.26 9.30 9.47
C TYR A 186 10.34 8.39 8.25
N ILE A 187 9.90 8.87 7.09
CA ILE A 187 10.06 8.16 5.81
C ILE A 187 11.55 7.95 5.53
N GLY A 188 12.40 8.95 5.73
CA GLY A 188 13.86 8.82 5.61
C GLY A 188 14.46 7.74 6.52
N LYS A 189 13.98 7.61 7.77
CA LYS A 189 14.38 6.54 8.71
C LYS A 189 13.97 5.15 8.20
N LEU A 190 12.74 4.99 7.67
CA LEU A 190 12.30 3.72 7.08
C LEU A 190 13.13 3.34 5.85
N LEU A 191 13.38 4.30 4.96
CA LEU A 191 14.14 4.08 3.73
C LEU A 191 15.60 3.71 4.02
N SER A 192 16.22 4.40 4.99
CA SER A 192 17.56 4.04 5.49
C SER A 192 17.57 2.63 6.08
N CYS A 193 16.61 2.28 6.93
CA CYS A 193 16.51 0.94 7.53
C CYS A 193 16.42 -0.16 6.47
N LEU A 194 15.56 0.03 5.45
CA LEU A 194 15.41 -0.88 4.32
C LEU A 194 16.68 -0.98 3.47
N SER A 195 17.35 0.14 3.22
CA SER A 195 18.60 0.18 2.45
C SER A 195 19.74 -0.53 3.17
N ASP A 196 19.92 -0.26 4.46
CA ASP A 196 20.96 -0.87 5.30
C ASP A 196 20.82 -2.40 5.43
N ARG A 197 19.61 -2.91 5.17
CA ARG A 197 19.29 -4.35 5.18
C ARG A 197 19.17 -4.96 3.79
N GLU A 198 19.51 -4.20 2.75
CA GLU A 198 19.40 -4.65 1.35
C GLU A 198 17.97 -5.07 0.96
N MET A 199 16.96 -4.50 1.63
CA MET A 199 15.54 -4.81 1.42
C MET A 199 14.83 -3.80 0.53
N LEU A 200 15.39 -2.59 0.34
CA LEU A 200 14.75 -1.50 -0.41
C LEU A 200 14.37 -1.92 -1.85
N ASP A 201 15.25 -2.65 -2.51
CA ASP A 201 15.11 -3.12 -3.90
C ASP A 201 14.03 -4.21 -4.04
N ASN A 202 13.66 -4.85 -2.92
CA ASN A 202 12.58 -5.84 -2.82
C ASN A 202 11.34 -5.30 -2.08
N THR A 203 11.21 -3.97 -1.90
CA THR A 203 10.08 -3.38 -1.17
C THR A 203 9.28 -2.46 -2.07
N LEU A 204 8.00 -2.81 -2.26
CA LEU A 204 6.99 -1.90 -2.83
C LEU A 204 6.53 -0.95 -1.73
N ILE A 205 6.63 0.36 -1.98
CA ILE A 205 6.19 1.41 -1.07
C ILE A 205 5.01 2.13 -1.69
N VAL A 206 3.91 2.23 -0.95
CA VAL A 206 2.75 3.05 -1.33
C VAL A 206 2.62 4.16 -0.30
N PHE A 207 2.36 5.39 -0.76
CA PHE A 207 2.05 6.51 0.11
C PHE A 207 0.72 7.14 -0.32
N SER A 208 -0.18 7.33 0.64
CA SER A 208 -1.42 8.07 0.43
C SER A 208 -1.99 8.61 1.75
N SER A 209 -3.24 9.07 1.75
CA SER A 209 -3.93 9.61 2.93
C SER A 209 -5.34 9.03 3.07
N TYR A 210 -5.84 8.87 4.30
CA TYR A 210 -7.21 8.41 4.56
C TYR A 210 -8.24 9.46 4.21
N ARG A 211 -7.88 10.74 4.33
CA ARG A 211 -8.73 11.88 3.97
C ARG A 211 -7.89 13.11 3.64
N SER A 212 -8.47 14.03 2.90
CA SER A 212 -7.92 15.33 2.61
C SER A 212 -8.07 16.27 3.82
N SER A 213 -7.13 17.20 4.00
CA SER A 213 -7.20 18.30 4.98
C SER A 213 -8.07 19.46 4.48
N VAL A 214 -8.18 19.66 3.16
CA VAL A 214 -8.79 20.87 2.57
C VAL A 214 -9.91 20.60 1.56
N ASP A 215 -9.96 19.43 0.93
CA ASP A 215 -10.76 19.24 -0.29
C ASP A 215 -12.16 18.65 -0.03
N GLU A 216 -13.17 19.31 -0.59
CA GLU A 216 -14.58 18.86 -0.66
C GLU A 216 -14.81 17.55 -1.45
N ASN A 217 -13.82 17.11 -2.21
CA ASN A 217 -13.84 15.85 -2.97
C ASN A 217 -12.80 14.85 -2.45
N ASN A 218 -12.13 15.14 -1.33
CA ASN A 218 -11.23 14.20 -0.68
C ASN A 218 -10.05 13.75 -1.59
N HIS A 219 -9.50 14.69 -2.38
CA HIS A 219 -8.30 14.52 -3.19
C HIS A 219 -7.07 14.42 -2.29
N VAL A 220 -6.34 13.32 -2.42
CA VAL A 220 -5.22 12.93 -1.56
C VAL A 220 -3.97 12.68 -2.40
N PRO A 221 -2.76 12.79 -1.81
CA PRO A 221 -1.56 12.33 -2.47
C PRO A 221 -1.67 10.82 -2.74
N PHE A 222 -1.13 10.36 -3.85
CA PHE A 222 -1.02 8.93 -4.13
C PHE A 222 0.21 8.69 -5.01
N PHE A 223 1.19 7.97 -4.47
CA PHE A 223 2.33 7.52 -5.27
C PHE A 223 2.82 6.15 -4.84
N VAL A 224 3.46 5.47 -5.79
CA VAL A 224 3.96 4.10 -5.63
C VAL A 224 5.41 4.05 -6.07
N TYR A 225 6.28 3.54 -5.20
CA TYR A 225 7.72 3.45 -5.44
C TYR A 225 8.19 2.00 -5.31
N TRP A 226 9.06 1.59 -6.22
CA TRP A 226 9.81 0.34 -6.10
C TRP A 226 11.13 0.45 -6.86
N LYS A 227 12.22 0.56 -6.08
CA LYS A 227 13.57 0.76 -6.61
C LYS A 227 13.93 -0.29 -7.66
N GLY A 228 14.25 0.16 -8.87
CA GLY A 228 14.66 -0.69 -9.99
C GLY A 228 13.56 -1.58 -10.59
N LYS A 229 12.30 -1.47 -10.12
CA LYS A 229 11.15 -2.20 -10.68
C LYS A 229 10.10 -1.27 -11.30
N ILE A 230 10.03 -0.04 -10.83
CA ILE A 230 9.19 1.03 -11.39
C ILE A 230 10.12 2.04 -12.06
N SER A 231 9.74 2.49 -13.26
CA SER A 231 10.34 3.64 -13.91
C SER A 231 9.54 4.91 -13.58
N PRO A 232 10.20 6.05 -13.36
CA PRO A 232 9.54 7.32 -13.05
C PRO A 232 8.43 7.68 -14.05
N VAL A 233 7.22 7.96 -13.55
CA VAL A 233 6.11 8.42 -14.38
C VAL A 233 5.12 9.24 -13.57
N VAL A 234 4.62 10.33 -14.16
CA VAL A 234 3.45 11.07 -13.65
C VAL A 234 2.23 10.57 -14.41
N SER A 235 1.19 10.14 -13.70
CA SER A 235 -0.01 9.55 -14.27
C SER A 235 -1.26 10.28 -13.82
N ASP A 236 -2.15 10.60 -14.75
CA ASP A 236 -3.46 11.17 -14.48
C ASP A 236 -4.56 10.11 -14.31
N ALA A 237 -4.18 8.83 -14.22
CA ALA A 237 -5.12 7.76 -13.94
C ALA A 237 -5.86 7.98 -12.61
N LEU A 238 -7.17 7.76 -12.60
CA LEU A 238 -8.00 7.86 -11.39
C LEU A 238 -7.74 6.66 -10.48
N VAL A 239 -7.18 6.91 -9.29
CA VAL A 239 -6.78 5.88 -8.33
C VAL A 239 -7.31 6.15 -6.92
N SER A 240 -7.45 5.09 -6.12
CA SER A 240 -7.90 5.18 -4.73
C SER A 240 -7.19 4.19 -3.82
N PRO A 241 -6.96 4.51 -2.54
CA PRO A 241 -6.53 3.53 -1.54
C PRO A 241 -7.48 2.32 -1.44
N LEU A 242 -8.76 2.48 -1.80
CA LEU A 242 -9.74 1.38 -1.92
C LEU A 242 -9.22 0.24 -2.82
N ASP A 243 -8.42 0.53 -3.85
CA ASP A 243 -7.93 -0.43 -4.84
C ASP A 243 -6.71 -1.22 -4.39
N LEU A 244 -6.13 -0.89 -3.23
CA LEU A 244 -4.91 -1.53 -2.75
C LEU A 244 -5.14 -3.01 -2.41
N ILE A 245 -6.29 -3.39 -1.85
CA ILE A 245 -6.55 -4.80 -1.53
C ILE A 245 -6.57 -5.68 -2.79
N ALA A 246 -7.28 -5.26 -3.84
CA ALA A 246 -7.35 -6.00 -5.09
C ALA A 246 -6.00 -6.03 -5.82
N SER A 247 -5.33 -4.87 -5.89
CA SER A 247 -4.08 -4.72 -6.63
C SER A 247 -2.89 -5.40 -5.95
N LEU A 248 -2.73 -5.22 -4.63
CA LEU A 248 -1.67 -5.91 -3.88
C LEU A 248 -1.96 -7.40 -3.77
N GLY A 249 -3.22 -7.79 -3.61
CA GLY A 249 -3.65 -9.17 -3.63
C GLY A 249 -3.29 -9.88 -4.94
N LYS A 250 -3.53 -9.24 -6.09
CA LYS A 250 -3.09 -9.70 -7.40
C LYS A 250 -1.57 -9.81 -7.50
N LEU A 251 -0.85 -8.79 -7.04
CA LEU A 251 0.62 -8.76 -7.06
C LEU A 251 1.24 -9.97 -6.37
N VAL A 252 0.66 -10.41 -5.25
CA VAL A 252 1.18 -11.54 -4.45
C VAL A 252 0.52 -12.88 -4.76
N GLY A 253 -0.36 -12.93 -5.78
CA GLY A 253 -1.00 -14.16 -6.25
C GLY A 253 -2.13 -14.69 -5.36
N VAL A 254 -2.83 -13.82 -4.63
CA VAL A 254 -4.03 -14.19 -3.85
C VAL A 254 -5.27 -14.13 -4.75
N SER A 255 -6.23 -15.03 -4.53
CA SER A 255 -7.57 -14.99 -5.15
C SER A 255 -8.43 -13.91 -4.50
N MET A 256 -9.04 -13.03 -5.30
CA MET A 256 -9.84 -11.93 -4.76
C MET A 256 -11.21 -12.42 -4.28
N PRO A 257 -11.70 -11.95 -3.12
CA PRO A 257 -13.08 -12.12 -2.72
C PRO A 257 -14.04 -11.53 -3.76
N GLU A 258 -15.22 -12.14 -3.90
CA GLU A 258 -16.30 -11.56 -4.71
C GLU A 258 -16.96 -10.38 -4.00
N GLY A 259 -17.59 -9.48 -4.77
CA GLY A 259 -18.39 -8.38 -4.24
C GLY A 259 -17.60 -7.22 -3.63
N LEU A 260 -16.31 -7.08 -3.95
CA LEU A 260 -15.53 -5.90 -3.58
C LEU A 260 -15.91 -4.69 -4.46
N ASP A 261 -15.89 -3.49 -3.87
CA ASP A 261 -15.90 -2.23 -4.60
C ASP A 261 -14.51 -1.88 -5.16
N SER A 262 -13.48 -2.50 -4.58
CA SER A 262 -12.07 -2.46 -5.02
C SER A 262 -11.89 -3.12 -6.39
N HIS A 263 -11.10 -2.49 -7.25
CA HIS A 263 -10.71 -3.03 -8.55
C HIS A 263 -9.19 -3.22 -8.63
N GLU A 264 -8.77 -4.14 -9.47
CA GLU A 264 -7.35 -4.49 -9.64
C GLU A 264 -6.67 -3.55 -10.65
N TYR A 265 -5.67 -2.79 -10.19
CA TYR A 265 -4.89 -1.84 -11.00
C TYR A 265 -3.38 -1.96 -10.75
N VAL A 266 -2.88 -3.18 -10.52
CA VAL A 266 -1.45 -3.44 -10.27
C VAL A 266 -0.58 -2.90 -11.41
N ASN A 267 -1.04 -2.98 -12.66
CA ASN A 267 -0.28 -2.45 -13.79
C ASN A 267 -0.20 -0.92 -13.76
N ALA A 268 -1.24 -0.22 -13.30
CA ALA A 268 -1.18 1.22 -13.11
C ALA A 268 -0.20 1.57 -11.97
N PHE A 269 -0.31 0.90 -10.82
CA PHE A 269 0.57 1.10 -9.67
C PHE A 269 2.03 0.78 -9.98
N MET A 270 2.29 -0.12 -10.93
CA MET A 270 3.64 -0.47 -11.39
C MET A 270 4.13 0.40 -12.57
N GLY A 271 3.36 1.40 -13.01
CA GLY A 271 3.71 2.29 -14.12
C GLY A 271 3.68 1.63 -15.50
N LYS A 272 3.04 0.46 -15.61
CA LYS A 272 2.89 -0.33 -16.85
C LYS A 272 1.61 -0.01 -17.62
N SER A 273 0.70 0.73 -17.00
CA SER A 273 -0.54 1.23 -17.57
C SER A 273 -0.75 2.67 -17.11
N LEU A 274 -1.30 3.51 -17.98
CA LEU A 274 -1.79 4.84 -17.62
C LEU A 274 -3.32 4.84 -17.39
N GLU A 275 -3.92 3.66 -17.35
CA GLU A 275 -5.36 3.46 -17.13
C GLU A 275 -5.62 2.79 -15.79
N ALA A 276 -6.64 3.29 -15.09
CA ALA A 276 -7.14 2.72 -13.84
C ALA A 276 -8.68 2.84 -13.81
N ARG A 277 -9.26 3.53 -12.82
CA ARG A 277 -10.72 3.70 -12.74
C ARG A 277 -11.24 4.63 -13.82
N ASP A 278 -12.47 4.39 -14.25
CA ASP A 278 -13.28 5.34 -15.03
C ASP A 278 -14.10 6.27 -14.15
N GLU A 279 -14.64 5.73 -13.05
CA GLU A 279 -15.38 6.45 -12.04
C GLU A 279 -15.04 5.95 -10.63
N LEU A 280 -15.21 6.84 -9.67
CA LEU A 280 -15.08 6.55 -8.25
C LEU A 280 -16.21 7.25 -7.50
N VAL A 281 -16.89 6.49 -6.65
CA VAL A 281 -17.94 6.99 -5.76
C VAL A 281 -17.33 7.30 -4.41
N LEU A 282 -17.57 8.52 -3.92
CA LEU A 282 -17.05 9.02 -2.65
C LEU A 282 -18.21 9.41 -1.75
N GLU A 283 -18.02 9.30 -0.44
CA GLU A 283 -18.89 9.93 0.57
C GLU A 283 -18.11 11.08 1.21
N VAL A 284 -18.59 12.31 1.02
CA VAL A 284 -17.95 13.49 1.60
C VAL A 284 -18.98 14.25 2.42
N GLN A 285 -18.71 14.38 3.72
CA GLN A 285 -19.57 15.07 4.67
C GLN A 285 -21.04 14.56 4.66
N GLY A 286 -21.24 13.26 4.48
CA GLY A 286 -22.57 12.64 4.41
C GLY A 286 -23.23 12.66 3.03
N GLU A 287 -22.61 13.27 2.02
CA GLU A 287 -23.12 13.31 0.65
C GLU A 287 -22.36 12.35 -0.28
N ILE A 288 -23.10 11.61 -1.11
CA ILE A 288 -22.51 10.76 -2.14
C ILE A 288 -22.15 11.59 -3.37
N ARG A 289 -20.88 11.52 -3.78
CA ARG A 289 -20.33 12.20 -4.96
C ARG A 289 -19.71 11.20 -5.91
N LYS A 290 -19.57 11.59 -7.18
CA LYS A 290 -18.86 10.82 -8.21
C LYS A 290 -17.74 11.66 -8.80
N VAL A 291 -16.55 11.06 -8.87
CA VAL A 291 -15.39 11.60 -9.61
C VAL A 291 -15.16 10.69 -10.82
N TYR A 292 -14.80 11.31 -11.95
CA TYR A 292 -14.56 10.61 -13.21
C TYR A 292 -13.12 10.81 -13.65
N ALA A 293 -12.57 9.82 -14.35
CA ALA A 293 -11.25 9.94 -14.94
C ALA A 293 -11.24 11.08 -15.98
N ASN A 294 -10.15 11.85 -16.00
CA ASN A 294 -9.96 12.88 -17.01
C ASN A 294 -9.65 12.20 -18.36
N ARG A 295 -10.64 12.11 -19.25
CA ARG A 295 -10.50 11.50 -20.57
C ARG A 295 -10.20 12.51 -21.70
N ASN A 296 -10.07 13.80 -21.36
CA ASN A 296 -10.10 14.86 -22.37
C ASN A 296 -8.82 15.02 -23.21
N ASP A 297 -7.76 14.24 -22.98
CA ASP A 297 -6.46 14.38 -23.71
C ASP A 297 -5.87 13.06 -24.25
N ARG A 298 -6.65 11.97 -24.34
CA ARG A 298 -6.14 10.65 -24.76
C ARG A 298 -6.50 10.26 -26.20
N SER A 299 -6.48 11.23 -27.13
CA SER A 299 -6.65 11.02 -28.58
C SER A 299 -5.34 11.02 -29.34
#